data_AF-A0A8J4X3V9-F1
#
_entry.id   AF-A0A8J4X3V9-F1
#
_cell.length_a   1.000
_cell.length_b   1.000
_cell.length_c   1.000
_cell.angle_alpha   90.00
_cell.angle_beta   90.00
_cell.angle_gamma   90.00
#
_symmetry.space_group_name_H-M   'P 1'
#
loop_
_entity.id
_entity.type
_entity.pdbx_description
1 polymer ?
#
loop_
_entity_poly.entity_id
_entity_poly.type
_entity_poly.pdbx_seq_one_letter_code
_entity_poly.pdbx_strand_id
1 'polypeptide(L)'
;MCSPMAEPICLVENVDGSLCVNAGAVAHLSKYNQPVVVVSVVGLYRTGKSYILNRLAGKQTGFALGSTIESKTKGIWMWCVPHPYNAGQTLVLLDTEGLGDVDKGDSKNDAWIFCLAVLLSSTLVYNSRGTIDNTAVEKLHYVTELAEQIKIKSPTSKAAEEEEEEDYTFVQYFPNFIWAVRDFSLELELEKRGRVTEDEYLDFALQLKKGLGVKNSNYNLPRQCIRNYFPTRKCFVFPFPASQEKMVCLESLDESEIVPRFLDVTKQFCDYVFAASKIKTLKGGYKVTGRIFGHLVQSYVETISSGKVPCLENAVVVMAKIENQAALQEGLKVYQSGMEKVKSMFPVNLNTLSAEHQKMSRMASTEFMKRSFKDEGQEYFNKLTEAVDQHYAELIAQNMEASDKKCQQILIDLYEKMNDCVQRGEYAKPGGYKLYCTHRGDVITQYNSHPNKGNQADEVLERFMSEKSVEAKIILQTDEQLTESEKKIQ
;
A
#
# COMPACT_ATOMS: atom_id res chain seq x y z
N MET A 1 -8.49 -12.54 7.11
CA MET A 1 -7.03 -12.48 7.33
C MET A 1 -6.36 -13.17 6.15
N CYS A 2 -5.28 -12.61 5.59
CA CYS A 2 -4.51 -13.30 4.55
C CYS A 2 -3.90 -14.59 5.12
N SER A 3 -3.86 -15.64 4.31
CA SER A 3 -3.23 -16.90 4.70
C SER A 3 -1.75 -16.68 5.02
N PRO A 4 -1.21 -17.36 6.06
CA PRO A 4 0.22 -17.32 6.37
C PRO A 4 1.04 -17.80 5.17
N MET A 5 2.24 -17.24 4.99
CA MET A 5 3.19 -17.78 4.00
C MET A 5 3.66 -19.16 4.43
N ALA A 6 3.64 -20.13 3.52
CA ALA A 6 4.11 -21.48 3.79
C ALA A 6 5.64 -21.54 3.97
N GLU A 7 6.37 -20.76 3.18
CA GLU A 7 7.83 -20.72 3.16
C GLU A 7 8.35 -19.29 2.96
N PRO A 8 9.60 -18.99 3.37
CA PRO A 8 10.23 -17.72 3.08
C PRO A 8 10.51 -17.53 1.58
N ILE A 9 10.51 -16.28 1.12
CA ILE A 9 10.87 -15.91 -0.25
C ILE A 9 11.90 -14.80 -0.26
N CYS A 10 12.72 -14.75 -1.31
CA CYS A 10 13.68 -13.67 -1.49
C CYS A 10 12.94 -12.35 -1.72
N LEU A 11 13.27 -11.32 -0.94
CA LEU A 11 12.69 -9.99 -1.03
C LEU A 11 13.61 -9.04 -1.80
N VAL A 12 14.90 -9.06 -1.47
CA VAL A 12 15.95 -8.30 -2.15
C VAL A 12 17.02 -9.29 -2.59
N GLU A 13 17.27 -9.36 -3.88
CA GLU A 13 18.32 -10.16 -4.49
C GLU A 13 19.63 -9.37 -4.49
N ASN A 14 20.75 -10.06 -4.28
CA ASN A 14 22.10 -9.51 -4.39
C ASN A 14 22.82 -10.30 -5.49
N VAL A 15 22.84 -9.76 -6.71
CA VAL A 15 23.37 -10.43 -7.91
C VAL A 15 24.41 -9.52 -8.54
N ASP A 16 25.62 -10.04 -8.76
CA ASP A 16 26.75 -9.33 -9.40
C ASP A 16 27.05 -7.95 -8.80
N GLY A 17 26.86 -7.81 -7.49
CA GLY A 17 27.09 -6.57 -6.77
C GLY A 17 25.96 -5.54 -6.87
N SER A 18 24.81 -5.91 -7.45
CA SER A 18 23.61 -5.08 -7.54
C SER A 18 22.47 -5.62 -6.67
N LEU A 19 21.82 -4.71 -5.95
CA LEU A 19 20.60 -5.01 -5.20
C LEU A 19 19.36 -4.80 -6.07
N CYS A 20 18.50 -5.81 -6.13
CA CYS A 20 17.28 -5.80 -6.93
C CYS A 20 16.09 -6.31 -6.10
N VAL A 21 14.92 -5.68 -6.23
CA VAL A 21 13.73 -6.14 -5.51
C VAL A 21 13.04 -7.25 -6.28
N ASN A 22 12.63 -8.30 -5.56
CA ASN A 22 11.80 -9.34 -6.13
C ASN A 22 10.34 -8.86 -6.24
N ALA A 23 9.85 -8.62 -7.46
CA ALA A 23 8.50 -8.11 -7.70
C ALA A 23 7.41 -9.05 -7.16
N GLY A 24 7.63 -10.37 -7.18
CA GLY A 24 6.71 -11.36 -6.63
C GLY A 24 6.56 -11.22 -5.11
N ALA A 25 7.67 -10.94 -4.41
CA ALA A 25 7.67 -10.66 -2.98
C ALA A 25 6.89 -9.39 -2.63
N VAL A 26 7.12 -8.29 -3.35
CA VAL A 26 6.37 -7.03 -3.16
C VAL A 26 4.88 -7.22 -3.44
N ALA A 27 4.53 -7.93 -4.52
CA ALA A 27 3.14 -8.26 -4.83
C ALA A 27 2.50 -9.10 -3.71
N HIS A 28 3.25 -10.00 -3.07
CA HIS A 28 2.75 -10.78 -1.93
C HIS A 28 2.52 -9.90 -0.70
N LEU A 29 3.45 -8.98 -0.38
CA LEU A 29 3.30 -8.00 0.69
C LEU A 29 2.05 -7.11 0.53
N SER A 30 1.70 -6.75 -0.71
CA SER A 30 0.53 -5.93 -1.03
C SER A 30 -0.82 -6.51 -0.58
N LYS A 31 -0.87 -7.83 -0.36
CA LYS A 31 -2.05 -8.54 0.14
C LYS A 31 -2.29 -8.30 1.64
N TYR A 32 -1.29 -7.85 2.39
CA TYR A 32 -1.40 -7.62 3.83
C TYR A 32 -1.75 -6.15 4.11
N ASN A 33 -3.02 -5.88 4.37
CA ASN A 33 -3.49 -4.54 4.78
C ASN A 33 -3.31 -4.27 6.29
N GLN A 34 -2.92 -5.29 7.08
CA GLN A 34 -2.68 -5.14 8.51
C GLN A 34 -1.34 -4.43 8.77
N PRO A 35 -1.21 -3.73 9.91
CA PRO A 35 0.08 -3.19 10.34
C PRO A 35 1.13 -4.30 10.51
N VAL A 36 2.36 -4.01 10.10
CA VAL A 36 3.47 -4.97 10.19
C VAL A 36 4.37 -4.67 11.38
N VAL A 37 4.85 -5.74 12.02
CA VAL A 37 5.97 -5.74 12.97
C VAL A 37 7.12 -6.41 12.25
N VAL A 38 8.25 -5.71 12.07
CA VAL A 38 9.35 -6.22 11.25
C VAL A 38 10.54 -6.56 12.14
N VAL A 39 11.01 -7.80 12.09
CA VAL A 39 12.19 -8.26 12.83
C VAL A 39 13.25 -8.71 11.83
N SER A 40 14.40 -8.04 11.83
CA SER A 40 15.53 -8.38 10.98
C SER A 40 16.63 -9.02 11.79
N VAL A 41 17.26 -10.08 11.27
CA VAL A 41 18.46 -10.68 11.88
C VAL A 41 19.66 -10.46 10.97
N VAL A 42 20.65 -9.75 11.49
CA VAL A 42 21.92 -9.44 10.81
C VAL A 42 23.10 -10.03 11.59
N GLY A 43 24.23 -10.19 10.91
CA GLY A 43 25.45 -10.69 11.54
C GLY A 43 26.29 -11.50 10.58
N LEU A 44 27.49 -11.89 11.04
CA LEU A 44 28.45 -12.63 10.22
C LEU A 44 27.82 -13.89 9.62
N TYR A 45 28.36 -14.32 8.47
CA TYR A 45 27.99 -15.60 7.88
C TYR A 45 28.18 -16.76 8.89
N ARG A 46 27.30 -17.77 8.81
CA ARG A 46 27.30 -18.97 9.68
C ARG A 46 27.13 -18.77 11.19
N THR A 47 26.51 -17.69 11.63
CA THR A 47 26.23 -17.49 13.06
C THR A 47 24.88 -18.07 13.52
N GLY A 48 24.13 -18.73 12.65
CA GLY A 48 22.82 -19.34 12.98
C GLY A 48 21.66 -18.36 13.01
N LYS A 49 21.66 -17.35 12.12
CA LYS A 49 20.61 -16.32 11.98
C LYS A 49 19.26 -16.93 11.60
N SER A 50 19.24 -17.69 10.50
CA SER A 50 18.05 -18.36 9.96
C SER A 50 17.39 -19.29 10.98
N TYR A 51 18.18 -19.91 11.88
CA TYR A 51 17.64 -20.76 12.96
C TYR A 51 16.76 -19.95 13.92
N ILE A 52 17.27 -18.80 14.38
CA ILE A 52 16.51 -17.94 15.30
C ILE A 52 15.23 -17.44 14.64
N LEU A 53 15.29 -17.10 13.34
CA LEU A 53 14.11 -16.69 12.59
C LEU A 53 13.07 -17.80 12.42
N ASN A 54 13.49 -19.04 12.18
CA ASN A 54 12.55 -20.18 12.15
C ASN A 54 11.84 -20.33 13.50
N ARG A 55 12.57 -20.20 14.62
CA ARG A 55 11.97 -20.24 15.97
C ARG A 55 10.98 -19.08 16.20
N LEU A 56 11.29 -17.87 15.72
CA LEU A 56 10.34 -16.74 15.75
C LEU A 56 9.10 -16.98 14.86
N ALA A 57 9.24 -17.73 13.78
CA ALA A 57 8.10 -18.15 12.95
C ALA A 57 7.24 -19.25 13.61
N GLY A 58 7.68 -19.77 14.78
CA GLY A 58 7.05 -20.92 15.43
C GLY A 58 7.26 -22.22 14.66
N LYS A 59 8.34 -22.32 13.88
CA LYS A 59 8.66 -23.46 13.03
C LYS A 59 10.08 -23.96 13.29
N GLN A 60 10.32 -25.24 13.02
CA GLN A 60 11.66 -25.81 13.05
C GLN A 60 12.42 -25.51 11.76
N THR A 61 11.70 -25.58 10.63
CA THR A 61 12.22 -25.37 9.28
C THR A 61 11.54 -24.18 8.60
N GLY A 62 12.18 -23.63 7.58
CA GLY A 62 11.68 -22.46 6.84
C GLY A 62 12.81 -21.80 6.07
N PHE A 63 13.49 -20.83 6.71
CA PHE A 63 14.73 -20.29 6.16
C PHE A 63 15.80 -21.38 6.17
N ALA A 64 16.43 -21.60 5.01
CA ALA A 64 17.37 -22.70 4.81
C ALA A 64 18.61 -22.55 5.70
N LEU A 65 18.96 -23.59 6.45
CA LEU A 65 20.18 -23.62 7.25
C LEU A 65 21.37 -24.05 6.39
N GLY A 66 22.43 -23.22 6.37
CA GLY A 66 23.68 -23.50 5.67
C GLY A 66 24.58 -24.45 6.47
N SER A 67 24.85 -25.64 5.94
CA SER A 67 25.77 -26.64 6.52
C SER A 67 27.15 -26.67 5.85
N THR A 68 27.32 -26.00 4.70
CA THR A 68 28.55 -26.00 3.88
C THR A 68 29.36 -24.72 4.03
N ILE A 69 30.57 -24.68 3.43
CA ILE A 69 31.53 -23.56 3.48
C ILE A 69 31.12 -22.34 2.61
N GLU A 70 30.08 -22.48 1.80
CA GLU A 70 29.47 -21.38 1.03
C GLU A 70 28.32 -20.71 1.81
N SER A 71 28.09 -19.43 1.56
CA SER A 71 26.91 -18.75 2.12
C SER A 71 25.64 -19.11 1.34
N LYS A 72 24.59 -19.53 2.05
CA LYS A 72 23.30 -19.92 1.44
C LYS A 72 22.37 -18.73 1.21
N THR A 73 22.17 -17.90 2.23
CA THR A 73 21.30 -16.73 2.13
C THR A 73 22.03 -15.65 1.34
N LYS A 74 21.53 -15.32 0.14
CA LYS A 74 21.98 -14.18 -0.66
C LYS A 74 20.90 -13.10 -0.64
N GLY A 75 21.29 -11.85 -0.45
CA GLY A 75 20.40 -10.70 -0.31
C GLY A 75 19.58 -10.69 1.00
N ILE A 76 18.30 -10.34 0.92
CA ILE A 76 17.37 -10.29 2.06
C ILE A 76 16.18 -11.18 1.74
N TRP A 77 15.90 -12.15 2.61
CA TRP A 77 14.75 -13.04 2.52
C TRP A 77 13.70 -12.63 3.54
N MET A 78 12.42 -12.83 3.20
CA MET A 78 11.32 -12.49 4.08
C MET A 78 10.39 -13.67 4.33
N TRP A 79 9.78 -13.68 5.51
CA TRP A 79 8.69 -14.59 5.85
C TRP A 79 7.60 -13.85 6.64
N CYS A 80 6.39 -13.80 6.08
CA CYS A 80 5.24 -13.16 6.72
C CYS A 80 4.38 -14.19 7.44
N VAL A 81 4.28 -14.06 8.77
CA VAL A 81 3.48 -14.92 9.64
C VAL A 81 2.52 -14.08 10.51
N PRO A 82 1.39 -14.63 10.98
CA PRO A 82 0.53 -13.96 11.95
C PRO A 82 1.32 -13.64 13.22
N HIS A 83 1.12 -12.44 13.80
CA HIS A 83 1.80 -12.09 15.04
C HIS A 83 1.25 -12.93 16.21
N PRO A 84 2.09 -13.71 16.94
CA PRO A 84 1.60 -14.66 17.95
C PRO A 84 0.76 -14.03 19.07
N TYR A 85 1.11 -12.80 19.49
CA TYR A 85 0.41 -12.09 20.56
C TYR A 85 -0.62 -11.06 20.08
N ASN A 86 -0.74 -10.80 18.77
CA ASN A 86 -1.57 -9.71 18.24
C ASN A 86 -2.26 -10.13 16.93
N ALA A 87 -3.49 -10.64 17.00
CA ALA A 87 -4.23 -11.17 15.84
C ALA A 87 -4.49 -10.16 14.70
N GLY A 88 -4.39 -8.85 14.98
CA GLY A 88 -4.55 -7.78 13.99
C GLY A 88 -3.25 -7.34 13.32
N GLN A 89 -2.12 -8.02 13.57
CA GLN A 89 -0.79 -7.63 13.07
C GLN A 89 -0.13 -8.79 12.32
N THR A 90 0.74 -8.44 11.36
CA THR A 90 1.59 -9.39 10.66
C THR A 90 3.03 -9.25 11.17
N LEU A 91 3.65 -10.35 11.57
CA LEU A 91 5.07 -10.41 11.86
C LEU A 91 5.83 -10.71 10.56
N VAL A 92 6.72 -9.80 10.17
CA VAL A 92 7.58 -9.94 9.00
C VAL A 92 9.00 -10.22 9.50
N LEU A 93 9.49 -11.40 9.18
CA LEU A 93 10.83 -11.86 9.55
C LEU A 93 11.77 -11.65 8.37
N LEU A 94 12.88 -10.93 8.56
CA LEU A 94 13.88 -10.70 7.53
C LEU A 94 15.20 -11.41 7.88
N ASP A 95 15.55 -12.42 7.08
CA ASP A 95 16.87 -13.08 7.13
C ASP A 95 17.79 -12.39 6.15
N THR A 96 18.92 -11.89 6.63
CA THR A 96 19.90 -11.24 5.77
C THR A 96 21.02 -12.18 5.41
N GLU A 97 21.63 -11.90 4.27
CA GLU A 97 22.95 -12.38 3.92
C GLU A 97 23.95 -12.20 5.07
N GLY A 98 24.90 -13.12 5.16
CA GLY A 98 25.97 -13.05 6.16
C GLY A 98 27.05 -12.05 5.78
N LEU A 99 27.31 -11.11 6.68
CA LEU A 99 28.34 -10.10 6.52
C LEU A 99 29.74 -10.75 6.47
N GLY A 100 30.63 -10.23 5.63
CA GLY A 100 32.02 -10.67 5.52
C GLY A 100 32.21 -12.03 4.84
N ASP A 101 31.32 -12.39 3.92
CA ASP A 101 31.41 -13.61 3.11
C ASP A 101 32.64 -13.57 2.17
N VAL A 102 33.53 -14.57 2.31
CA VAL A 102 34.87 -14.56 1.70
C VAL A 102 34.81 -14.66 0.17
N ASP A 103 33.78 -15.32 -0.37
CA ASP A 103 33.63 -15.53 -1.82
C ASP A 103 33.20 -14.27 -2.58
N LYS A 104 32.82 -13.19 -1.88
CA LYS A 104 32.21 -12.00 -2.50
C LYS A 104 33.19 -10.91 -2.87
N GLY A 105 34.18 -10.64 -2.02
CA GLY A 105 35.11 -9.51 -2.19
C GLY A 105 34.49 -8.10 -2.20
N ASP A 106 33.16 -7.95 -2.10
CA ASP A 106 32.44 -6.68 -2.20
C ASP A 106 31.80 -6.25 -0.87
N SER A 107 32.58 -5.56 -0.05
CA SER A 107 32.16 -5.03 1.26
C SER A 107 31.08 -3.93 1.17
N LYS A 108 30.84 -3.37 -0.03
CA LYS A 108 29.88 -2.27 -0.20
C LYS A 108 28.43 -2.76 -0.06
N ASN A 109 28.14 -3.96 -0.56
CA ASN A 109 26.79 -4.52 -0.47
C ASN A 109 26.46 -5.02 0.94
N ASP A 110 27.45 -5.48 1.71
CA ASP A 110 27.25 -5.81 3.12
C ASP A 110 26.74 -4.61 3.91
N ALA A 111 27.32 -3.43 3.67
CA ALA A 111 26.89 -2.20 4.31
C ALA A 111 25.46 -1.81 3.90
N TRP A 112 25.11 -1.93 2.62
CA TRP A 112 23.73 -1.67 2.16
C TRP A 112 22.70 -2.67 2.69
N ILE A 113 23.05 -3.96 2.80
CA ILE A 113 22.19 -4.98 3.40
C ILE A 113 21.95 -4.66 4.87
N PHE A 114 23.00 -4.25 5.59
CA PHE A 114 22.89 -3.82 6.98
C PHE A 114 22.02 -2.56 7.11
N CYS A 115 22.25 -1.55 6.28
CA CYS A 115 21.46 -0.31 6.21
C CYS A 115 19.97 -0.59 5.93
N LEU A 116 19.67 -1.43 4.94
CA LEU A 116 18.30 -1.87 4.65
C LEU A 116 17.66 -2.61 5.84
N ALA A 117 18.40 -3.49 6.50
CA ALA A 117 17.90 -4.19 7.68
C ALA A 117 17.53 -3.23 8.83
N VAL A 118 18.32 -2.17 9.04
CA VAL A 118 18.02 -1.10 10.00
C VAL A 118 16.77 -0.32 9.56
N LEU A 119 16.74 0.19 8.33
CA LEU A 119 15.66 1.03 7.80
C LEU A 119 14.30 0.33 7.80
N LEU A 120 14.29 -0.97 7.46
CA LEU A 120 13.06 -1.74 7.31
C LEU A 120 12.53 -2.29 8.64
N SER A 121 13.40 -2.53 9.63
CA SER A 121 13.00 -3.22 10.87
C SER A 121 12.31 -2.33 11.90
N SER A 122 11.47 -2.95 12.72
CA SER A 122 11.05 -2.47 14.04
C SER A 122 12.00 -2.94 15.15
N THR A 123 12.64 -4.10 14.94
CA THR A 123 13.63 -4.68 15.84
C THR A 123 14.74 -5.30 15.02
N LEU A 124 15.97 -4.89 15.29
CA LEU A 124 17.17 -5.40 14.67
C LEU A 124 17.87 -6.32 15.67
N VAL A 125 18.06 -7.58 15.26
CA VAL A 125 18.81 -8.56 16.03
C VAL A 125 20.19 -8.68 15.40
N TYR A 126 21.22 -8.25 16.11
CA TYR A 126 22.60 -8.51 15.74
C TYR A 126 23.04 -9.84 16.37
N ASN A 127 23.35 -10.81 15.51
CA ASN A 127 23.68 -12.17 15.90
C ASN A 127 25.18 -12.42 15.71
N SER A 128 25.89 -12.69 16.81
CA SER A 128 27.33 -12.98 16.83
C SER A 128 27.62 -14.28 17.57
N ARG A 129 28.84 -14.81 17.45
CA ARG A 129 29.31 -15.98 18.20
C ARG A 129 30.35 -15.59 19.24
N GLY A 130 30.42 -16.35 20.33
CA GLY A 130 31.44 -16.19 21.37
C GLY A 130 31.06 -15.10 22.36
N THR A 131 31.82 -14.01 22.41
CA THR A 131 31.69 -12.95 23.41
C THR A 131 31.59 -11.58 22.74
N ILE A 132 31.15 -10.57 23.49
CA ILE A 132 31.20 -9.16 23.09
C ILE A 132 32.56 -8.59 23.48
N ASP A 133 33.59 -8.95 22.73
CA ASP A 133 34.92 -8.35 22.82
C ASP A 133 35.04 -7.10 21.95
N ASN A 134 36.22 -6.46 21.97
CA ASN A 134 36.43 -5.25 21.17
C ASN A 134 36.32 -5.54 19.66
N THR A 135 36.78 -6.71 19.22
CA THR A 135 36.69 -7.13 17.82
C THR A 135 35.25 -7.36 17.40
N ALA A 136 34.37 -7.87 18.25
CA ALA A 136 32.95 -8.05 17.98
C ALA A 136 32.25 -6.70 17.78
N VAL A 137 32.60 -5.69 18.58
CA VAL A 137 32.09 -4.31 18.42
C VAL A 137 32.65 -3.66 17.16
N GLU A 138 33.94 -3.84 16.85
CA GLU A 138 34.57 -3.33 15.61
C GLU A 138 34.00 -4.01 14.35
N LYS A 139 33.65 -5.30 14.43
CA LYS A 139 32.94 -5.99 13.34
C LYS A 139 31.54 -5.42 13.09
N LEU A 140 31.01 -4.64 14.02
CA LEU A 140 29.79 -3.86 13.84
C LEU A 140 30.08 -2.43 13.30
N HIS A 141 31.25 -2.21 12.67
CA HIS A 141 31.59 -0.94 12.00
C HIS A 141 30.54 -0.45 11.01
N TYR A 142 29.72 -1.32 10.42
CA TYR A 142 28.58 -0.89 9.59
C TYR A 142 27.65 0.09 10.31
N VAL A 143 27.57 0.04 11.65
CA VAL A 143 26.81 1.01 12.45
C VAL A 143 27.41 2.40 12.38
N THR A 144 28.75 2.54 12.25
CA THR A 144 29.40 3.86 12.11
C THR A 144 29.19 4.45 10.72
N GLU A 145 28.94 3.62 9.72
CA GLU A 145 28.66 4.06 8.34
C GLU A 145 27.20 4.49 8.13
N LEU A 146 26.29 4.19 9.08
CA LEU A 146 24.86 4.51 8.93
C LEU A 146 24.60 6.00 8.75
N ALA A 147 25.39 6.88 9.38
CA ALA A 147 25.26 8.32 9.20
C ALA A 147 25.57 8.77 7.77
N GLU A 148 26.50 8.08 7.09
CA GLU A 148 26.83 8.34 5.69
C GLU A 148 25.83 7.69 4.72
N GLN A 149 25.19 6.60 5.16
CA GLN A 149 24.30 5.76 4.36
C GLN A 149 22.81 6.01 4.58
N ILE A 150 22.41 6.90 5.49
CA ILE A 150 21.02 7.24 5.76
C ILE A 150 20.89 8.75 5.99
N LYS A 151 19.98 9.39 5.24
CA LYS A 151 19.60 10.78 5.48
C LYS A 151 18.28 10.87 6.24
N ILE A 152 18.24 11.69 7.29
CA ILE A 152 17.00 11.89 8.06
C ILE A 152 16.14 12.99 7.44
N LYS A 153 16.75 14.12 7.08
CA LYS A 153 16.10 15.27 6.45
C LYS A 153 16.37 15.32 4.95
N SER A 154 15.43 15.88 4.19
CA SER A 154 15.65 16.21 2.78
C SER A 154 16.54 17.45 2.63
N PRO A 155 17.49 17.49 1.66
CA PRO A 155 18.32 18.67 1.39
C PRO A 155 17.50 19.89 0.91
N THR A 156 16.23 19.71 0.56
CA THR A 156 15.31 20.80 0.18
C THR A 156 14.57 21.43 1.36
N SER A 157 14.77 20.94 2.58
CA SER A 157 14.20 21.55 3.78
C SER A 157 14.97 22.83 4.13
N LYS A 158 14.26 23.95 4.37
CA LYS A 158 14.83 25.28 4.68
C LYS A 158 15.62 25.37 6.00
N ALA A 159 15.94 24.24 6.63
CA ALA A 159 16.60 24.12 7.92
C ALA A 159 17.95 23.39 7.80
N ALA A 160 18.63 23.54 6.66
CA ALA A 160 19.91 22.89 6.35
C ALA A 160 21.14 23.62 6.91
N GLU A 161 20.99 24.47 7.94
CA GLU A 161 22.09 25.24 8.55
C GLU A 161 22.55 24.69 9.91
N GLU A 162 21.97 23.59 10.40
CA GLU A 162 22.36 22.96 11.68
C GLU A 162 22.78 21.50 11.45
N GLU A 163 24.01 21.30 10.96
CA GLU A 163 24.60 19.97 10.70
C GLU A 163 24.93 19.18 11.98
N GLU A 164 24.84 19.78 13.18
CA GLU A 164 25.20 19.14 14.46
C GLU A 164 24.05 18.39 15.18
N GLU A 165 22.79 18.52 14.73
CA GLU A 165 21.63 17.89 15.39
C GLU A 165 21.12 16.59 14.74
N GLU A 166 21.76 16.07 13.68
CA GLU A 166 21.25 14.89 12.97
C GLU A 166 21.35 13.60 13.81
N ASP A 167 22.43 13.43 14.59
CA ASP A 167 22.71 12.20 15.35
C ASP A 167 21.63 11.85 16.40
N TYR A 168 21.00 12.86 17.02
CA TYR A 168 19.94 12.64 18.03
C TYR A 168 18.58 12.31 17.41
N THR A 169 18.39 12.55 16.11
CA THR A 169 17.13 12.26 15.42
C THR A 169 17.01 10.81 14.94
N PHE A 170 18.11 10.03 14.90
CA PHE A 170 18.09 8.61 14.55
C PHE A 170 17.29 7.76 15.57
N VAL A 171 17.43 8.06 16.87
CA VAL A 171 16.75 7.36 17.99
C VAL A 171 15.25 7.22 17.76
N GLN A 172 14.63 8.20 17.11
CA GLN A 172 13.18 8.25 16.93
C GLN A 172 12.67 7.21 15.90
N TYR A 173 13.50 6.82 14.94
CA TYR A 173 13.08 6.01 13.78
C TYR A 173 13.79 4.68 13.67
N PHE A 174 14.89 4.51 14.40
CA PHE A 174 15.67 3.29 14.39
C PHE A 174 15.01 2.19 15.22
N PRO A 175 15.26 0.92 14.86
CA PRO A 175 14.65 -0.22 15.50
C PRO A 175 15.14 -0.40 16.94
N ASN A 176 14.41 -1.19 17.73
CA ASN A 176 14.99 -1.75 18.96
C ASN A 176 16.20 -2.62 18.60
N PHE A 177 17.28 -2.53 19.37
CA PHE A 177 18.48 -3.34 19.15
C PHE A 177 18.53 -4.52 20.11
N ILE A 178 18.75 -5.71 19.57
CA ILE A 178 18.98 -6.93 20.36
C ILE A 178 20.32 -7.53 19.95
N TRP A 179 21.23 -7.71 20.90
CA TRP A 179 22.45 -8.49 20.68
C TRP A 179 22.22 -9.94 21.11
N ALA A 180 22.16 -10.85 20.13
CA ALA A 180 22.08 -12.28 20.34
C ALA A 180 23.48 -12.90 20.26
N VAL A 181 24.06 -13.21 21.42
CA VAL A 181 25.40 -13.79 21.54
C VAL A 181 25.30 -15.31 21.59
N ARG A 182 25.71 -15.98 20.52
CA ARG A 182 25.64 -17.43 20.35
C ARG A 182 26.87 -18.12 20.90
N ASP A 183 26.71 -19.38 21.29
CA ASP A 183 27.81 -20.25 21.71
C ASP A 183 28.59 -19.64 22.91
N PHE A 184 27.86 -18.98 23.83
CA PHE A 184 28.42 -18.29 24.98
C PHE A 184 28.90 -19.29 26.04
N SER A 185 30.16 -19.16 26.45
CA SER A 185 30.87 -20.10 27.33
C SER A 185 31.38 -19.49 28.64
N LEU A 186 31.12 -18.20 28.88
CA LEU A 186 31.58 -17.52 30.09
C LEU A 186 30.51 -17.51 31.19
N GLU A 187 30.95 -17.33 32.43
CA GLU A 187 30.06 -16.94 33.52
C GLU A 187 29.80 -15.44 33.44
N LEU A 188 28.55 -15.02 33.63
CA LEU A 188 28.16 -13.62 33.65
C LEU A 188 28.54 -12.97 34.98
N GLU A 189 29.85 -12.85 35.22
CA GLU A 189 30.42 -12.23 36.41
C GLU A 189 31.42 -11.14 36.03
N LEU A 190 31.35 -10.01 36.73
CA LEU A 190 32.35 -8.95 36.64
C LEU A 190 33.11 -8.88 37.97
N GLU A 191 34.44 -8.85 37.93
CA GLU A 191 35.31 -8.92 39.13
C GLU A 191 34.88 -8.00 40.29
N LYS A 192 34.39 -6.80 39.98
CA LYS A 192 34.00 -5.80 40.99
C LYS A 192 32.50 -5.77 41.32
N ARG A 193 31.66 -6.43 40.53
CA ARG A 193 30.19 -6.39 40.67
C ARG A 193 29.59 -7.77 40.98
N GLY A 194 30.37 -8.84 40.87
CA GLY A 194 29.87 -10.21 40.97
C GLY A 194 28.99 -10.56 39.78
N ARG A 195 27.98 -11.41 40.01
CA ARG A 195 27.04 -11.86 38.99
C ARG A 195 26.23 -10.69 38.42
N VAL A 196 26.18 -10.61 37.09
CA VAL A 196 25.45 -9.59 36.33
C VAL A 196 24.45 -10.23 35.38
N THR A 197 23.50 -9.43 34.92
CA THR A 197 22.57 -9.78 33.84
C THR A 197 23.23 -9.66 32.46
N GLU A 198 22.60 -10.24 31.45
CA GLU A 198 23.00 -10.12 30.05
C GLU A 198 23.02 -8.66 29.59
N ASP A 199 22.06 -7.86 30.03
CA ASP A 199 21.95 -6.44 29.68
C ASP A 199 23.08 -5.63 30.34
N GLU A 200 23.40 -5.91 31.60
CA GLU A 200 24.55 -5.29 32.28
C GLU A 200 25.89 -5.68 31.63
N TYR A 201 25.99 -6.91 31.10
CA TYR A 201 27.14 -7.33 30.31
C TYR A 201 27.27 -6.53 29.01
N LEU A 202 26.16 -6.30 28.30
CA LEU A 202 26.15 -5.45 27.11
C LEU A 202 26.51 -4.00 27.45
N ASP A 203 25.94 -3.44 28.53
CA ASP A 203 26.27 -2.09 28.99
C ASP A 203 27.76 -1.96 29.34
N PHE A 204 28.35 -2.99 29.96
CA PHE A 204 29.79 -3.05 30.22
C PHE A 204 30.60 -3.02 28.91
N ALA A 205 30.24 -3.84 27.93
CA ALA A 205 30.95 -3.89 26.64
C ALA A 205 30.87 -2.58 25.84
N LEU A 206 29.78 -1.81 26.02
CA LEU A 206 29.55 -0.52 25.38
C LEU A 206 30.08 0.68 26.18
N GLN A 207 30.80 0.47 27.29
CA GLN A 207 31.41 1.56 28.06
C GLN A 207 32.44 2.33 27.22
N LEU A 208 32.36 3.65 27.29
CA LEU A 208 33.29 4.55 26.61
C LEU A 208 34.55 4.78 27.45
N LYS A 209 35.69 4.90 26.77
CA LYS A 209 36.96 5.30 27.38
C LYS A 209 37.08 6.82 27.42
N LYS A 210 37.58 7.34 28.55
CA LYS A 210 37.86 8.78 28.71
C LYS A 210 39.14 9.18 27.97
N GLY A 211 39.17 10.40 27.46
CA GLY A 211 40.33 11.02 26.81
C GLY A 211 40.18 11.14 25.29
N LEU A 212 40.78 12.19 24.72
CA LEU A 212 40.59 12.63 23.32
C LEU A 212 41.59 12.00 22.32
N GLY A 213 42.35 10.98 22.73
CA GLY A 213 43.32 10.34 21.84
C GLY A 213 42.65 9.55 20.71
N VAL A 214 43.28 9.49 19.53
CA VAL A 214 42.77 8.78 18.34
C VAL A 214 42.36 7.33 18.64
N LYS A 215 43.18 6.61 19.44
CA LYS A 215 42.86 5.23 19.88
C LYS A 215 41.56 5.14 20.68
N ASN A 216 41.27 6.14 21.52
CA ASN A 216 40.03 6.19 22.28
C ASN A 216 38.86 6.59 21.38
N SER A 217 39.07 7.50 20.43
CA SER A 217 38.06 7.86 19.43
C SER A 217 37.59 6.64 18.63
N ASN A 218 38.53 5.88 18.05
CA ASN A 218 38.21 4.68 17.27
C ASN A 218 37.52 3.60 18.11
N TYR A 219 37.92 3.44 19.37
CA TYR A 219 37.24 2.53 20.31
C TYR A 219 35.83 3.02 20.66
N ASN A 220 35.64 4.32 20.86
CA ASN A 220 34.39 4.91 21.31
C ASN A 220 33.35 5.01 20.19
N LEU A 221 33.77 5.29 18.95
CA LEU A 221 32.87 5.58 17.84
C LEU A 221 31.76 4.52 17.63
N PRO A 222 32.07 3.22 17.40
CA PRO A 222 31.01 2.22 17.22
C PRO A 222 30.12 2.08 18.45
N ARG A 223 30.69 2.24 19.66
CA ARG A 223 29.92 2.20 20.91
C ARG A 223 28.99 3.40 21.04
N GLN A 224 29.43 4.60 20.67
CA GLN A 224 28.61 5.81 20.65
C GLN A 224 27.48 5.65 19.65
N CYS A 225 27.75 5.19 18.42
CA CYS A 225 26.72 4.98 17.41
C CYS A 225 25.68 3.96 17.88
N ILE A 226 26.07 2.79 18.42
CA ILE A 226 25.10 1.83 18.99
C ILE A 226 24.28 2.49 20.10
N ARG A 227 24.93 3.31 20.93
CA ARG A 227 24.26 3.92 22.08
C ARG A 227 23.31 5.05 21.73
N ASN A 228 23.61 5.77 20.65
CA ASN A 228 22.90 6.97 20.23
C ASN A 228 21.91 6.70 19.10
N TYR A 229 22.07 5.64 18.31
CA TYR A 229 21.17 5.36 17.19
C TYR A 229 20.00 4.50 17.60
N PHE A 230 20.18 3.53 18.50
CA PHE A 230 19.12 2.59 18.87
C PHE A 230 18.44 3.00 20.19
N PRO A 231 17.10 3.19 20.20
CA PRO A 231 16.36 3.67 21.37
C PRO A 231 16.39 2.70 22.55
N THR A 232 16.44 1.40 22.27
CA THR A 232 16.53 0.35 23.28
C THR A 232 17.61 -0.65 22.87
N ARG A 233 18.25 -1.25 23.87
CA ARG A 233 19.26 -2.29 23.71
C ARG A 233 18.94 -3.42 24.66
N LYS A 234 18.91 -4.65 24.16
CA LYS A 234 18.70 -5.88 24.92
C LYS A 234 19.78 -6.88 24.57
N CYS A 235 20.18 -7.71 25.51
CA CYS A 235 21.16 -8.78 25.30
C CYS A 235 20.56 -10.14 25.64
N PHE A 236 20.92 -11.15 24.84
CA PHE A 236 20.66 -12.55 25.14
C PHE A 236 21.94 -13.35 24.89
N VAL A 237 22.32 -14.18 25.85
CA VAL A 237 23.44 -15.12 25.69
C VAL A 237 22.90 -16.53 25.56
N PHE A 238 23.22 -17.17 24.44
CA PHE A 238 22.79 -18.53 24.13
C PHE A 238 23.94 -19.49 24.39
N PRO A 239 23.75 -20.56 25.18
CA PRO A 239 24.75 -21.62 25.26
C PRO A 239 24.84 -22.36 23.91
N PHE A 240 25.78 -23.31 23.82
CA PHE A 240 25.82 -24.23 22.67
C PHE A 240 24.50 -25.01 22.58
N PRO A 241 23.90 -25.13 21.38
CA PRO A 241 22.61 -25.80 21.25
C PRO A 241 22.73 -27.32 21.30
N ALA A 242 23.85 -27.89 20.85
CA ALA A 242 24.12 -29.32 20.86
C ALA A 242 25.64 -29.57 20.91
N SER A 243 26.06 -30.84 20.96
CA SER A 243 27.48 -31.20 20.79
C SER A 243 27.97 -30.84 19.39
N GLN A 244 29.28 -30.67 19.24
CA GLN A 244 29.87 -30.17 18.00
C GLN A 244 29.59 -31.07 16.78
N GLU A 245 29.51 -32.38 16.98
CA GLU A 245 29.19 -33.37 15.94
C GLU A 245 27.76 -33.21 15.43
N LYS A 246 26.83 -32.83 16.30
CA LYS A 246 25.41 -32.66 15.99
C LYS A 246 25.07 -31.28 15.41
N MET A 247 25.98 -30.32 15.48
CA MET A 247 25.75 -28.95 14.97
C MET A 247 25.47 -28.91 13.46
N VAL A 248 25.99 -29.87 12.68
CA VAL A 248 25.81 -29.93 11.22
C VAL A 248 24.36 -30.24 10.84
N CYS A 249 23.66 -30.99 11.69
CA CYS A 249 22.29 -31.44 11.48
C CYS A 249 21.29 -30.78 12.45
N LEU A 250 21.63 -29.61 13.01
CA LEU A 250 20.79 -28.89 13.99
C LEU A 250 19.34 -28.72 13.54
N GLU A 251 19.08 -28.56 12.24
CA GLU A 251 17.73 -28.46 11.68
C GLU A 251 16.88 -29.72 11.87
N SER A 252 17.52 -30.90 11.79
CA SER A 252 16.85 -32.20 11.87
C SER A 252 16.91 -32.82 13.26
N LEU A 253 17.56 -32.18 14.23
CA LEU A 253 17.59 -32.68 15.60
C LEU A 253 16.20 -32.58 16.24
N ASP A 254 15.81 -33.61 16.96
CA ASP A 254 14.65 -33.54 17.85
C ASP A 254 14.93 -32.56 19.00
N GLU A 255 13.89 -31.88 19.51
CA GLU A 255 14.07 -30.95 20.63
C GLU A 255 14.67 -31.62 21.87
N SER A 256 14.43 -32.92 22.06
CA SER A 256 15.04 -33.71 23.13
C SER A 256 16.56 -33.87 23.03
N GLU A 257 17.13 -33.66 21.84
CA GLU A 257 18.57 -33.73 21.59
C GLU A 257 19.27 -32.38 21.72
N ILE A 258 18.49 -31.31 21.87
CA ILE A 258 18.98 -29.94 22.05
C ILE A 258 19.14 -29.67 23.54
N VAL A 259 20.19 -28.93 23.91
CA VAL A 259 20.47 -28.54 25.29
C VAL A 259 19.24 -27.80 25.87
N PRO A 260 18.64 -28.27 26.98
CA PRO A 260 17.40 -27.67 27.52
C PRO A 260 17.53 -26.17 27.80
N ARG A 261 18.66 -25.75 28.38
CA ARG A 261 18.93 -24.32 28.63
C ARG A 261 18.95 -23.48 27.34
N PHE A 262 19.39 -24.04 26.22
CA PHE A 262 19.35 -23.35 24.93
C PHE A 262 17.90 -23.13 24.46
N LEU A 263 17.04 -24.13 24.63
CA LEU A 263 15.61 -24.03 24.31
C LEU A 263 14.91 -23.00 25.19
N ASP A 264 15.23 -22.98 26.49
CA ASP A 264 14.69 -22.01 27.46
C ASP A 264 15.05 -20.57 27.07
N VAL A 265 16.33 -20.31 26.77
CA VAL A 265 16.77 -18.97 26.32
C VAL A 265 16.15 -18.62 24.98
N THR A 266 16.03 -19.57 24.05
CA THR A 266 15.36 -19.37 22.75
C THR A 266 13.90 -18.97 22.93
N LYS A 267 13.19 -19.62 23.85
CA LYS A 267 11.80 -19.27 24.17
C LYS A 267 11.72 -17.87 24.78
N GLN A 268 12.55 -17.56 25.78
CA GLN A 268 12.59 -16.22 26.40
C GLN A 268 12.90 -15.12 25.38
N PHE A 269 13.82 -15.38 24.45
CA PHE A 269 14.12 -14.49 23.34
C PHE A 269 12.88 -14.27 22.45
N CYS A 270 12.20 -15.34 22.03
CA CYS A 270 11.01 -15.23 21.18
C CYS A 270 9.89 -14.46 21.89
N ASP A 271 9.62 -14.81 23.16
CA ASP A 271 8.60 -14.15 23.98
C ASP A 271 8.89 -12.65 24.14
N TYR A 272 10.16 -12.29 24.36
CA TYR A 272 10.58 -10.89 24.42
C TYR A 272 10.39 -10.18 23.09
N VAL A 273 10.80 -10.78 21.96
CA VAL A 273 10.62 -10.18 20.63
C VAL A 273 9.13 -9.95 20.35
N PHE A 274 8.26 -10.93 20.60
CA PHE A 274 6.82 -10.78 20.39
C PHE A 274 6.19 -9.72 21.30
N ALA A 275 6.72 -9.50 22.50
CA ALA A 275 6.20 -8.50 23.43
C ALA A 275 6.75 -7.08 23.18
N ALA A 276 8.03 -6.96 22.85
CA ALA A 276 8.75 -5.70 22.80
C ALA A 276 8.81 -5.07 21.39
N SER A 277 8.71 -5.89 20.33
CA SER A 277 8.74 -5.39 18.95
C SER A 277 7.45 -4.64 18.59
N LYS A 278 7.60 -3.37 18.21
CA LYS A 278 6.48 -2.48 17.90
C LYS A 278 6.10 -2.56 16.42
N ILE A 279 4.88 -2.12 16.10
CA ILE A 279 4.47 -1.86 14.71
C ILE A 279 5.50 -0.93 14.06
N LYS A 280 5.91 -1.22 12.83
CA LYS A 280 6.80 -0.35 12.06
C LYS A 280 6.09 0.96 11.75
N THR A 281 6.74 2.08 12.02
CA THR A 281 6.21 3.41 11.76
C THR A 281 7.14 4.24 10.90
N LEU A 282 6.58 5.14 10.10
CA LEU A 282 7.31 6.20 9.41
C LEU A 282 7.30 7.51 10.21
N LYS A 283 8.06 8.51 9.75
CA LYS A 283 8.10 9.86 10.33
C LYS A 283 6.68 10.44 10.46
N GLY A 284 6.31 10.84 11.68
CA GLY A 284 4.94 11.26 12.03
C GLY A 284 4.08 10.17 12.67
N GLY A 285 4.62 8.97 12.93
CA GLY A 285 3.91 7.88 13.64
C GLY A 285 2.97 7.07 12.74
N TYR A 286 3.06 7.23 11.42
CA TYR A 286 2.22 6.51 10.47
C TYR A 286 2.55 5.02 10.47
N LYS A 287 1.55 4.19 10.75
CA LYS A 287 1.68 2.73 10.78
C LYS A 287 1.92 2.19 9.38
N VAL A 288 2.94 1.36 9.24
CA VAL A 288 3.27 0.69 7.98
C VAL A 288 2.43 -0.59 7.88
N THR A 289 1.70 -0.72 6.78
CA THR A 289 1.02 -1.97 6.39
C THR A 289 1.92 -2.78 5.45
N GLY A 290 1.56 -4.03 5.14
CA GLY A 290 2.35 -4.85 4.20
C GLY A 290 2.49 -4.18 2.82
N ARG A 291 1.44 -3.54 2.33
CA ARG A 291 1.47 -2.77 1.07
C ARG A 291 2.49 -1.61 1.12
N ILE A 292 2.41 -0.77 2.16
CA ILE A 292 3.35 0.34 2.35
C ILE A 292 4.78 -0.21 2.53
N PHE A 293 4.93 -1.32 3.25
CA PHE A 293 6.22 -1.98 3.44
C PHE A 293 6.84 -2.41 2.10
N GLY A 294 6.06 -3.01 1.19
CA GLY A 294 6.51 -3.37 -0.15
C GLY A 294 7.01 -2.17 -0.94
N HIS A 295 6.26 -1.05 -0.94
CA HIS A 295 6.68 0.18 -1.59
C HIS A 295 7.93 0.81 -0.95
N LEU A 296 8.09 0.71 0.39
CA LEU A 296 9.29 1.18 1.08
C LEU A 296 10.54 0.40 0.66
N VAL A 297 10.45 -0.94 0.62
CA VAL A 297 11.55 -1.80 0.16
C VAL A 297 11.94 -1.42 -1.27
N GLN A 298 10.95 -1.30 -2.16
CA GLN A 298 11.17 -0.90 -3.54
C GLN A 298 11.87 0.46 -3.64
N SER A 299 11.34 1.48 -2.95
CA SER A 299 11.90 2.82 -2.98
C SER A 299 13.33 2.89 -2.45
N TYR A 300 13.64 2.20 -1.36
CA TYR A 300 15.00 2.20 -0.79
C TYR A 300 16.00 1.47 -1.68
N VAL A 301 15.64 0.29 -2.20
CA VAL A 301 16.54 -0.46 -3.09
C VAL A 301 16.77 0.29 -4.40
N GLU A 302 15.73 0.83 -5.03
CA GLU A 302 15.88 1.67 -6.24
C GLU A 302 16.77 2.90 -6.00
N THR A 303 16.64 3.52 -4.81
CA THR A 303 17.49 4.65 -4.43
C THR A 303 18.95 4.23 -4.33
N ILE A 304 19.25 3.12 -3.65
CA ILE A 304 20.60 2.57 -3.50
C ILE A 304 21.18 2.18 -4.85
N SER A 305 20.42 1.46 -5.68
CA SER A 305 20.87 1.01 -7.01
C SER A 305 21.09 2.17 -7.97
N SER A 306 20.47 3.34 -7.74
CA SER A 306 20.75 4.59 -8.46
C SER A 306 21.98 5.36 -7.96
N GLY A 307 22.70 4.83 -6.96
CA GLY A 307 23.87 5.47 -6.34
C GLY A 307 23.52 6.58 -5.34
N LYS A 308 22.25 6.68 -4.93
CA LYS A 308 21.77 7.67 -3.96
C LYS A 308 21.59 7.03 -2.58
N VAL A 309 21.51 7.90 -1.57
CA VAL A 309 21.33 7.50 -0.18
C VAL A 309 19.84 7.54 0.20
N PRO A 310 19.27 6.48 0.80
CA PRO A 310 17.91 6.47 1.33
C PRO A 310 17.63 7.63 2.29
N CYS A 311 16.44 8.22 2.20
CA CYS A 311 16.01 9.31 3.08
C CYS A 311 14.67 9.01 3.76
N LEU A 312 14.62 9.11 5.10
CA LEU A 312 13.44 8.80 5.91
C LEU A 312 12.28 9.77 5.67
N GLU A 313 12.56 11.07 5.52
CA GLU A 313 11.54 12.08 5.23
C GLU A 313 10.94 11.92 3.83
N ASN A 314 11.78 11.67 2.82
CA ASN A 314 11.33 11.44 1.46
C ASN A 314 10.46 10.18 1.35
N ALA A 315 10.75 9.14 2.15
CA ALA A 315 9.95 7.92 2.16
C ALA A 315 8.47 8.22 2.44
N VAL A 316 8.16 9.06 3.44
CA VAL A 316 6.76 9.42 3.75
C VAL A 316 6.06 10.10 2.59
N VAL A 317 6.74 11.04 1.93
CA VAL A 317 6.18 11.80 0.79
C VAL A 317 5.94 10.88 -0.41
N VAL A 318 6.91 10.00 -0.70
CA VAL A 318 6.79 9.02 -1.80
C VAL A 318 5.65 8.04 -1.51
N MET A 319 5.55 7.51 -0.28
CA MET A 319 4.47 6.60 0.11
C MET A 319 3.09 7.27 0.01
N ALA A 320 2.96 8.52 0.46
CA ALA A 320 1.72 9.29 0.34
C ALA A 320 1.29 9.46 -1.11
N LYS A 321 2.22 9.84 -1.99
CA LYS A 321 1.94 9.98 -3.42
C LYS A 321 1.45 8.67 -4.05
N ILE A 322 2.14 7.56 -3.79
CA ILE A 322 1.81 6.24 -4.36
C ILE A 322 0.44 5.77 -3.85
N GLU A 323 0.20 5.80 -2.55
CA GLU A 323 -1.04 5.28 -1.97
C GLU A 323 -2.26 6.17 -2.29
N ASN A 324 -2.12 7.49 -2.25
CA ASN A 324 -3.24 8.39 -2.57
C ASN A 324 -3.60 8.36 -4.06
N GLN A 325 -2.62 8.25 -4.95
CA GLN A 325 -2.89 8.05 -6.37
C GLN A 325 -3.66 6.74 -6.62
N ALA A 326 -3.28 5.67 -5.93
CA ALA A 326 -3.95 4.39 -6.11
C ALA A 326 -5.34 4.36 -5.43
N ALA A 327 -5.50 5.03 -4.28
CA ALA A 327 -6.79 5.24 -3.63
C ALA A 327 -7.76 6.01 -4.53
N LEU A 328 -7.29 7.05 -5.23
CA LEU A 328 -8.05 7.82 -6.22
C LEU A 328 -8.57 6.90 -7.34
N GLN A 329 -7.70 6.08 -7.93
CA GLN A 329 -8.09 5.17 -9.02
C GLN A 329 -9.08 4.10 -8.55
N GLU A 330 -8.90 3.57 -7.34
CA GLU A 330 -9.78 2.55 -6.78
C GLU A 330 -11.18 3.11 -6.45
N GLY A 331 -11.23 4.31 -5.83
CA GLY A 331 -12.49 5.03 -5.60
C GLY A 331 -13.23 5.35 -6.91
N LEU A 332 -12.52 5.87 -7.93
CA LEU A 332 -13.11 6.15 -9.23
C LEU A 332 -13.67 4.89 -9.90
N LYS A 333 -12.93 3.78 -9.83
CA LYS A 333 -13.38 2.51 -10.40
C LYS A 333 -14.68 2.02 -9.74
N VAL A 334 -14.81 2.15 -8.42
CA VAL A 334 -16.05 1.82 -7.69
C VAL A 334 -17.20 2.69 -8.17
N TYR A 335 -16.99 4.00 -8.28
CA TYR A 335 -18.01 4.92 -8.77
C TYR A 335 -18.47 4.58 -10.19
N GLN A 336 -17.52 4.47 -11.14
CA GLN A 336 -17.79 4.20 -12.55
C GLN A 336 -18.52 2.85 -12.73
N SER A 337 -18.04 1.79 -12.06
CA SER A 337 -18.66 0.47 -12.15
C SER A 337 -20.09 0.45 -11.59
N GLY A 338 -20.36 1.26 -10.56
CA GLY A 338 -21.69 1.44 -10.00
C GLY A 338 -22.63 2.16 -10.95
N MET A 339 -22.16 3.28 -11.52
CA MET A 339 -22.96 4.13 -12.41
C MET A 339 -23.21 3.51 -13.79
N GLU A 340 -22.35 2.60 -14.27
CA GLU A 340 -22.56 1.89 -15.53
C GLU A 340 -23.88 1.08 -15.55
N LYS A 341 -24.31 0.58 -14.39
CA LYS A 341 -25.60 -0.09 -14.24
C LYS A 341 -26.80 0.84 -14.43
N VAL A 342 -26.66 2.10 -14.06
CA VAL A 342 -27.72 3.11 -14.26
C VAL A 342 -27.75 3.55 -15.71
N LYS A 343 -26.56 3.73 -16.30
CA LYS A 343 -26.39 4.11 -17.70
C LYS A 343 -27.08 3.15 -18.66
N SER A 344 -27.03 1.84 -18.40
CA SER A 344 -27.72 0.83 -19.23
C SER A 344 -29.25 0.91 -19.17
N MET A 345 -29.82 1.64 -18.21
CA MET A 345 -31.26 1.84 -18.06
C MET A 345 -31.76 3.16 -18.67
N PHE A 346 -30.89 3.96 -19.29
CA PHE A 346 -31.29 5.24 -19.85
C PHE A 346 -32.38 5.10 -20.93
N PRO A 347 -33.34 6.05 -21.00
CA PRO A 347 -33.49 7.21 -20.12
C PRO A 347 -34.18 6.92 -18.78
N VAL A 348 -33.70 7.55 -17.70
CA VAL A 348 -34.23 7.45 -16.33
C VAL A 348 -34.58 8.83 -15.74
N ASN A 349 -35.40 8.82 -14.68
CA ASN A 349 -35.74 10.03 -13.92
C ASN A 349 -34.50 10.63 -13.22
N LEU A 350 -34.35 11.96 -13.25
CA LEU A 350 -33.20 12.65 -12.62
C LEU A 350 -33.07 12.38 -11.11
N ASN A 351 -34.17 12.20 -10.39
CA ASN A 351 -34.12 11.89 -8.96
C ASN A 351 -33.52 10.50 -8.72
N THR A 352 -33.83 9.54 -9.60
CA THR A 352 -33.24 8.19 -9.54
C THR A 352 -31.75 8.23 -9.85
N LEU A 353 -31.36 8.95 -10.90
CA LEU A 353 -29.96 9.13 -11.28
C LEU A 353 -29.15 9.82 -10.17
N SER A 354 -29.70 10.88 -9.57
CA SER A 354 -29.10 11.63 -8.45
C SER A 354 -28.97 10.78 -7.19
N ALA A 355 -30.01 10.00 -6.85
CA ALA A 355 -29.96 9.11 -5.68
C ALA A 355 -28.85 8.06 -5.81
N GLU A 356 -28.70 7.44 -6.99
CA GLU A 356 -27.64 6.45 -7.21
C GLU A 356 -26.25 7.11 -7.27
N HIS A 357 -26.13 8.30 -7.88
CA HIS A 357 -24.89 9.09 -7.83
C HIS A 357 -24.44 9.36 -6.38
N GLN A 358 -25.33 9.85 -5.52
CA GLN A 358 -24.98 10.12 -4.11
C GLN A 358 -24.52 8.86 -3.38
N LYS A 359 -25.18 7.73 -3.65
CA LYS A 359 -24.82 6.43 -3.05
C LYS A 359 -23.46 5.96 -3.55
N MET A 360 -23.20 6.00 -4.85
CA MET A 360 -21.92 5.57 -5.43
C MET A 360 -20.78 6.52 -5.05
N SER A 361 -21.02 7.83 -4.97
CA SER A 361 -20.06 8.82 -4.49
C SER A 361 -19.61 8.52 -3.05
N ARG A 362 -20.56 8.26 -2.13
CA ARG A 362 -20.22 7.83 -0.75
C ARG A 362 -19.40 6.54 -0.71
N MET A 363 -19.72 5.57 -1.57
CA MET A 363 -18.96 4.32 -1.66
C MET A 363 -17.54 4.56 -2.17
N ALA A 364 -17.36 5.41 -3.18
CA ALA A 364 -16.05 5.80 -3.71
C ALA A 364 -15.21 6.54 -2.65
N SER A 365 -15.78 7.49 -1.93
CA SER A 365 -15.10 8.16 -0.81
C SER A 365 -14.71 7.18 0.29
N THR A 366 -15.60 6.24 0.64
CA THR A 366 -15.31 5.22 1.64
C THR A 366 -14.16 4.33 1.20
N GLU A 367 -14.11 3.94 -0.07
CA GLU A 367 -13.02 3.12 -0.62
C GLU A 367 -11.70 3.87 -0.65
N PHE A 368 -11.72 5.14 -1.05
CA PHE A 368 -10.55 6.02 -1.00
C PHE A 368 -9.97 6.11 0.42
N MET A 369 -10.81 6.38 1.42
CA MET A 369 -10.37 6.58 2.81
C MET A 369 -9.75 5.32 3.43
N LYS A 370 -10.11 4.11 2.97
CA LYS A 370 -9.49 2.87 3.43
C LYS A 370 -8.02 2.76 3.04
N ARG A 371 -7.64 3.37 1.92
CA ARG A 371 -6.30 3.24 1.32
C ARG A 371 -5.46 4.51 1.40
N SER A 372 -6.10 5.67 1.46
CA SER A 372 -5.42 6.97 1.52
C SER A 372 -4.39 7.01 2.65
N PHE A 373 -3.25 7.63 2.37
CA PHE A 373 -2.14 7.79 3.30
C PHE A 373 -1.63 9.22 3.23
N LYS A 374 -1.76 9.97 4.33
CA LYS A 374 -1.22 11.33 4.47
C LYS A 374 -1.56 12.25 3.27
N ASP A 375 -2.85 12.34 2.92
CA ASP A 375 -3.33 13.30 1.91
C ASP A 375 -3.44 14.72 2.52
N GLU A 376 -2.29 15.31 2.85
CA GLU A 376 -2.22 16.66 3.42
C GLU A 376 -2.83 17.68 2.45
N GLY A 377 -3.79 18.48 2.93
CA GLY A 377 -4.53 19.41 2.09
C GLY A 377 -5.65 18.79 1.25
N GLN A 378 -5.91 17.48 1.39
CA GLN A 378 -6.97 16.75 0.68
C GLN A 378 -6.86 16.84 -0.85
N GLU A 379 -5.64 16.96 -1.38
CA GLU A 379 -5.41 17.14 -2.82
C GLU A 379 -5.99 15.99 -3.64
N TYR A 380 -5.73 14.74 -3.23
CA TYR A 380 -6.20 13.56 -3.96
C TYR A 380 -7.68 13.30 -3.73
N PHE A 381 -8.20 13.59 -2.53
CA PHE A 381 -9.63 13.52 -2.26
C PHE A 381 -10.43 14.54 -3.07
N ASN A 382 -9.92 15.77 -3.24
CA ASN A 382 -10.53 16.78 -4.10
C ASN A 382 -10.51 16.34 -5.57
N LYS A 383 -9.37 15.80 -6.05
CA LYS A 383 -9.29 15.20 -7.40
C LYS A 383 -10.30 14.07 -7.62
N LEU A 384 -10.56 13.24 -6.61
CA LEU A 384 -11.59 12.20 -6.67
C LEU A 384 -12.98 12.82 -6.83
N THR A 385 -13.28 13.83 -6.02
CA THR A 385 -14.57 14.53 -6.04
C THR A 385 -14.81 15.22 -7.39
N GLU A 386 -13.82 15.95 -7.90
CA GLU A 386 -13.88 16.61 -9.20
C GLU A 386 -14.12 15.61 -10.35
N ALA A 387 -13.41 14.48 -10.34
CA ALA A 387 -13.57 13.44 -11.36
C ALA A 387 -14.93 12.72 -11.27
N VAL A 388 -15.47 12.54 -10.05
CA VAL A 388 -16.83 12.02 -9.83
C VAL A 388 -17.89 12.99 -10.35
N ASP A 389 -17.73 14.29 -10.08
CA ASP A 389 -18.65 15.35 -10.51
C ASP A 389 -18.64 15.51 -12.03
N GLN A 390 -17.46 15.48 -12.65
CA GLN A 390 -17.32 15.50 -14.10
C GLN A 390 -18.03 14.31 -14.74
N HIS A 391 -17.80 13.10 -14.24
CA HIS A 391 -18.44 11.91 -14.77
C HIS A 391 -19.97 11.91 -14.54
N TYR A 392 -20.45 12.50 -13.45
CA TYR A 392 -21.87 12.69 -13.21
C TYR A 392 -22.52 13.64 -14.24
N ALA A 393 -21.87 14.76 -14.55
CA ALA A 393 -22.33 15.68 -15.57
C ALA A 393 -22.44 15.02 -16.95
N GLU A 394 -21.47 14.19 -17.32
CA GLU A 394 -21.49 13.39 -18.55
C GLU A 394 -22.68 12.42 -18.59
N LEU A 395 -22.99 11.75 -17.47
CA LEU A 395 -24.12 10.84 -17.35
C LEU A 395 -25.47 11.56 -17.45
N ILE A 396 -25.58 12.77 -16.89
CA ILE A 396 -26.77 13.61 -17.06
C ILE A 396 -26.98 13.94 -18.54
N ALA A 397 -25.93 14.38 -19.24
CA ALA A 397 -26.01 14.71 -20.66
C ALA A 397 -26.42 13.48 -21.50
N GLN A 398 -25.81 12.33 -21.26
CA GLN A 398 -26.17 11.08 -21.95
C GLN A 398 -27.61 10.63 -21.66
N ASN A 399 -28.09 10.82 -20.42
CA ASN A 399 -29.47 10.52 -20.06
C ASN A 399 -30.47 11.45 -20.76
N MET A 400 -30.14 12.75 -20.87
CA MET A 400 -30.93 13.72 -21.62
C MET A 400 -30.98 13.35 -23.11
N GLU A 401 -29.83 13.03 -23.72
CA GLU A 401 -29.76 12.61 -25.13
C GLU A 401 -30.57 11.34 -25.40
N ALA A 402 -30.49 10.34 -24.52
CA ALA A 402 -31.29 9.13 -24.61
C ALA A 402 -32.80 9.41 -24.48
N SER A 403 -33.18 10.38 -23.64
CA SER A 403 -34.56 10.82 -23.47
C SER A 403 -35.06 11.52 -24.74
N ASP A 404 -34.27 12.45 -25.29
CA ASP A 404 -34.60 13.19 -26.50
C ASP A 404 -34.82 12.24 -27.68
N LYS A 405 -33.86 11.34 -27.96
CA LYS A 405 -33.94 10.32 -29.02
C LYS A 405 -35.17 9.44 -28.89
N LYS A 406 -35.46 8.96 -27.67
CA LYS A 406 -36.61 8.09 -27.42
C LYS A 406 -37.93 8.83 -27.63
N CYS A 407 -38.05 10.06 -27.13
CA CYS A 407 -39.22 10.89 -27.30
C CYS A 407 -39.49 11.21 -28.78
N GLN A 408 -38.44 11.56 -29.54
CA GLN A 408 -38.55 11.79 -30.98
C GLN A 408 -39.05 10.55 -31.71
N GLN A 409 -38.50 9.37 -31.41
CA GLN A 409 -38.94 8.12 -32.02
C GLN A 409 -40.42 7.83 -31.73
N ILE A 410 -40.84 7.96 -30.47
CA ILE A 410 -42.27 7.76 -30.10
C ILE A 410 -43.17 8.73 -30.88
N LEU A 411 -42.79 10.00 -31.01
CA LEU A 411 -43.59 10.99 -31.74
C LEU A 411 -43.66 10.68 -33.23
N ILE A 412 -42.54 10.27 -33.85
CA ILE A 412 -42.51 9.84 -35.26
C ILE A 412 -43.47 8.67 -35.45
N ASP A 413 -43.38 7.64 -34.61
CA ASP A 413 -44.21 6.43 -34.70
C ASP A 413 -45.71 6.75 -34.50
N LEU A 414 -46.05 7.58 -33.50
CA LEU A 414 -47.43 7.97 -33.25
C LEU A 414 -48.01 8.85 -34.36
N TYR A 415 -47.18 9.69 -34.98
CA TYR A 415 -47.61 10.62 -36.04
C TYR A 415 -47.67 9.96 -37.43
N GLU A 416 -47.11 8.77 -37.60
CA GLU A 416 -47.06 8.06 -38.89
C GLU A 416 -48.45 7.95 -39.55
N LYS A 417 -49.47 7.55 -38.77
CA LYS A 417 -50.86 7.47 -39.25
C LYS A 417 -51.41 8.81 -39.70
N MET A 418 -51.08 9.89 -39.00
CA MET A 418 -51.50 11.22 -39.41
C MET A 418 -50.81 11.65 -40.69
N ASN A 419 -49.52 11.35 -40.84
CA ASN A 419 -48.76 11.63 -42.05
C ASN A 419 -49.37 10.92 -43.28
N ASP A 420 -49.80 9.67 -43.14
CA ASP A 420 -50.53 8.94 -44.18
C ASP A 420 -51.85 9.64 -44.56
N CYS A 421 -52.63 10.07 -43.57
CA CYS A 421 -53.87 10.82 -43.80
C CYS A 421 -53.61 12.15 -44.55
N VAL A 422 -52.50 12.85 -44.25
CA VAL A 422 -52.08 14.05 -44.99
C VAL A 422 -51.78 13.70 -46.44
N GLN A 423 -50.96 12.66 -46.68
CA GLN A 423 -50.59 12.24 -48.03
C GLN A 423 -51.77 11.76 -48.88
N ARG A 424 -52.76 11.12 -48.25
CA ARG A 424 -54.01 10.69 -48.90
C ARG A 424 -55.01 11.83 -49.08
N GLY A 425 -54.71 13.03 -48.62
CA GLY A 425 -55.61 14.19 -48.72
C GLY A 425 -56.87 14.05 -47.86
N GLU A 426 -56.85 13.23 -46.80
CA GLU A 426 -58.01 13.01 -45.93
C GLU A 426 -58.43 14.28 -45.18
N TYR A 427 -57.47 15.16 -44.89
CA TYR A 427 -57.72 16.46 -44.26
C TYR A 427 -58.03 17.58 -45.26
N ALA A 428 -57.87 17.36 -46.57
CA ALA A 428 -58.17 18.32 -47.62
C ALA A 428 -59.64 18.24 -48.06
N LYS A 429 -60.55 18.25 -47.07
CA LYS A 429 -62.00 18.17 -47.24
C LYS A 429 -62.67 19.12 -46.24
N PRO A 430 -63.91 19.54 -46.48
CA PRO A 430 -64.69 20.35 -45.55
C PRO A 430 -64.82 19.69 -44.16
N GLY A 431 -64.41 20.42 -43.12
CA GLY A 431 -64.29 19.91 -41.75
C GLY A 431 -63.00 19.12 -41.46
N GLY A 432 -62.09 19.00 -42.42
CA GLY A 432 -60.82 18.28 -42.32
C GLY A 432 -59.88 18.81 -41.24
N TYR A 433 -59.90 20.12 -40.96
CA TYR A 433 -59.11 20.71 -39.88
C TYR A 433 -59.58 20.26 -38.50
N LYS A 434 -60.90 20.07 -38.31
CA LYS A 434 -61.45 19.54 -37.05
C LYS A 434 -61.02 18.08 -36.84
N LEU A 435 -61.03 17.28 -37.91
CA LEU A 435 -60.54 15.90 -37.89
C LEU A 435 -59.03 15.85 -37.56
N TYR A 436 -58.23 16.69 -38.21
CA TYR A 436 -56.81 16.84 -37.93
C TYR A 436 -56.54 17.21 -36.47
N CYS A 437 -57.27 18.19 -35.90
CA CYS A 437 -57.14 18.56 -34.50
C CYS A 437 -57.45 17.40 -33.54
N THR A 438 -58.43 16.56 -33.89
CA THR A 438 -58.81 15.38 -33.10
C THR A 438 -57.68 14.36 -33.10
N HIS A 439 -57.21 13.94 -34.27
CA HIS A 439 -56.10 12.99 -34.38
C HIS A 439 -54.82 13.52 -33.71
N ARG A 440 -54.53 14.82 -33.83
CA ARG A 440 -53.40 15.45 -33.14
C ARG A 440 -53.55 15.37 -31.62
N GLY A 441 -54.76 15.58 -31.10
CA GLY A 441 -55.08 15.41 -29.68
C GLY A 441 -54.87 13.97 -29.21
N ASP A 442 -55.21 12.98 -30.04
CA ASP A 442 -54.97 11.57 -29.75
C ASP A 442 -53.48 11.24 -29.69
N VAL A 443 -52.68 11.76 -30.62
CA VAL A 443 -51.20 11.62 -30.60
C VAL A 443 -50.63 12.20 -29.31
N ILE A 444 -51.04 13.41 -28.91
CA ILE A 444 -50.58 14.04 -27.65
C ILE A 444 -50.96 13.18 -26.44
N THR A 445 -52.18 12.67 -26.42
CA THR A 445 -52.69 11.84 -25.31
C THR A 445 -51.90 10.53 -25.22
N GLN A 446 -51.67 9.86 -26.35
CA GLN A 446 -50.88 8.63 -26.41
C GLN A 446 -49.43 8.88 -26.01
N TYR A 447 -48.82 9.95 -26.51
CA TYR A 447 -47.47 10.36 -26.12
C TYR A 447 -47.36 10.61 -24.62
N ASN A 448 -48.27 11.38 -24.03
CA ASN A 448 -48.28 11.69 -22.60
C ASN A 448 -48.45 10.42 -21.75
N SER A 449 -49.23 9.45 -22.21
CA SER A 449 -49.41 8.16 -21.53
C SER A 449 -48.23 7.20 -21.67
N HIS A 450 -47.31 7.41 -22.62
CA HIS A 450 -46.20 6.49 -22.87
C HIS A 450 -45.21 6.43 -21.68
N PRO A 451 -44.86 5.25 -21.14
CA PRO A 451 -43.95 5.15 -20.01
C PRO A 451 -42.49 5.43 -20.42
N ASN A 452 -41.66 5.76 -19.43
CA ASN A 452 -40.19 5.81 -19.55
C ASN A 452 -39.66 6.72 -20.67
N LYS A 453 -40.29 7.88 -20.88
CA LYS A 453 -39.84 8.90 -21.84
C LYS A 453 -38.57 9.63 -21.38
N GLY A 454 -38.35 9.69 -20.08
CA GLY A 454 -37.27 10.47 -19.47
C GLY A 454 -37.65 11.95 -19.33
N ASN A 455 -36.66 12.79 -19.07
CA ASN A 455 -36.86 14.17 -18.61
C ASN A 455 -37.02 15.19 -19.75
N GLN A 456 -36.79 14.79 -21.01
CA GLN A 456 -36.93 15.64 -22.19
C GLN A 456 -38.34 15.54 -22.82
N ALA A 457 -39.29 14.87 -22.17
CA ALA A 457 -40.60 14.57 -22.75
C ALA A 457 -41.37 15.83 -23.19
N ASP A 458 -41.45 16.84 -22.34
CA ASP A 458 -42.24 18.05 -22.62
C ASP A 458 -41.55 18.93 -23.67
N GLU A 459 -40.23 19.12 -23.55
CA GLU A 459 -39.43 19.93 -24.46
C GLU A 459 -39.44 19.38 -25.90
N VAL A 460 -39.33 18.06 -26.05
CA VAL A 460 -39.39 17.40 -27.36
C VAL A 460 -40.80 17.48 -27.96
N LEU A 461 -41.84 17.33 -27.13
CA LEU A 461 -43.22 17.47 -27.58
C LEU A 461 -43.49 18.89 -28.10
N GLU A 462 -43.06 19.91 -27.35
CA GLU A 462 -43.21 21.31 -27.75
C GLU A 462 -42.48 21.60 -29.07
N ARG A 463 -41.23 21.14 -29.20
CA ARG A 463 -40.43 21.27 -30.43
C ARG A 463 -41.14 20.63 -31.62
N PHE A 464 -41.59 19.38 -31.47
CA PHE A 464 -42.30 18.65 -32.51
C PHE A 464 -43.62 19.32 -32.91
N MET A 465 -44.38 19.81 -31.95
CA MET A 465 -45.65 20.51 -32.22
C MET A 465 -45.43 21.85 -32.92
N SER A 466 -44.34 22.55 -32.59
CA SER A 466 -43.92 23.77 -33.28
C SER A 466 -43.60 23.49 -34.75
N GLU A 467 -42.85 22.42 -35.04
CA GLU A 467 -42.55 21.98 -36.41
C GLU A 467 -43.82 21.65 -37.19
N LYS A 468 -44.79 20.98 -36.56
CA LYS A 468 -46.10 20.63 -37.17
C LYS A 468 -47.09 21.80 -37.26
N SER A 469 -46.77 22.97 -36.71
CA SER A 469 -47.65 24.14 -36.76
C SER A 469 -47.85 24.67 -38.18
N VAL A 470 -46.85 24.53 -39.06
CA VAL A 470 -46.95 24.94 -40.48
C VAL A 470 -47.94 24.05 -41.22
N GLU A 471 -47.85 22.74 -41.02
CA GLU A 471 -48.79 21.74 -41.58
C GLU A 471 -50.22 22.05 -41.15
N ALA A 472 -50.43 22.31 -39.85
CA ALA A 472 -51.73 22.67 -39.31
C ALA A 472 -52.32 23.95 -39.95
N LYS A 473 -51.49 24.98 -40.19
CA LYS A 473 -51.92 26.23 -40.86
C LYS A 473 -52.36 25.99 -42.30
N ILE A 474 -51.64 25.14 -43.04
CA ILE A 474 -51.98 24.82 -44.43
C ILE A 474 -53.31 24.07 -44.49
N ILE A 475 -53.51 23.08 -43.61
CA ILE A 475 -54.76 22.32 -43.54
C ILE A 475 -55.94 23.25 -43.21
N LEU A 476 -55.76 24.17 -42.25
CA LEU A 476 -56.80 25.15 -41.90
C LEU A 476 -57.20 26.03 -43.10
N GLN A 477 -56.23 26.64 -43.78
CA GLN A 477 -56.49 27.48 -44.95
C GLN A 477 -57.20 26.69 -46.07
N THR A 478 -56.80 25.44 -46.27
CA THR A 478 -57.41 24.56 -47.27
C THR A 478 -58.87 24.25 -46.92
N ASP A 479 -59.15 23.91 -45.67
CA ASP A 479 -60.51 23.63 -45.18
C ASP A 479 -61.43 24.85 -45.28
N GLU A 480 -60.94 26.04 -44.92
CA GLU A 480 -61.68 27.30 -45.04
C GLU A 480 -62.09 27.59 -46.49
N GLN A 481 -61.16 27.44 -47.44
CA GLN A 481 -61.43 27.64 -48.86
C GLN A 481 -62.44 26.64 -49.43
N LEU A 482 -62.32 25.36 -49.05
CA LEU A 482 -63.23 24.30 -49.50
C LEU A 482 -64.63 24.49 -48.91
N THR A 483 -64.72 24.83 -47.62
CA THR A 483 -65.98 25.09 -46.93
C THR A 483 -66.69 26.32 -47.49
N GLU A 484 -65.97 27.39 -47.83
CA GLU A 484 -66.54 28.58 -48.48
C GLU A 484 -67.04 28.26 -49.89
N SER A 485 -66.31 27.41 -50.63
CA SER A 485 -66.69 26.97 -51.96
C SER A 485 -67.96 26.10 -51.94
N GLU A 486 -68.11 25.20 -50.97
CA GLU A 486 -69.33 24.41 -50.80
C GLU A 486 -70.56 25.27 -50.48
N LYS A 487 -70.40 26.29 -49.63
CA LYS A 487 -71.47 27.25 -49.31
C LYS A 487 -71.93 28.11 -50.49
N LYS A 488 -71.12 28.21 -51.56
CA LYS A 488 -71.47 28.93 -52.80
C LYS A 488 -72.15 28.04 -53.84
N ILE A 489 -72.08 26.71 -53.66
CA ILE A 489 -72.62 25.71 -54.58
C ILE A 489 -73.95 25.12 -54.05
N GLN A 490 -74.16 25.13 -52.72
CA GLN A 490 -75.48 25.00 -52.08
C GLN A 490 -76.28 26.29 -52.19
#